data_AF-A0A2W5APZ5-F1
#
_entry.id   AF-A0A2W5APZ5-F1
#
_cell.length_a   1.000
_cell.length_b   1.000
_cell.length_c   1.000
_cell.angle_alpha   90.00
_cell.angle_beta   90.00
_cell.angle_gamma   90.00
#
_symmetry.space_group_name_H-M   'P 1'
#
loop_
_entity.id
_entity.type
_entity.pdbx_description
1 polymer ?
#
loop_
_entity_poly.entity_id
_entity_poly.type
_entity_poly.pdbx_seq_one_letter_code
_entity_poly.pdbx_strand_id
1 'polypeptide(L)'
;MEEVARKLSKNELPCVDAEARLYFRDVLDHVRRVETMASGLRDLLSSVFEFSNLIEQQRTGAITRQLAAWAAILAVPTAIAGIYGMNFEHMPELRSPYGYPITIGVILTICSALYWRFRKARWL
;
A
#
# COMPACT_ATOMS: atom_id res chain seq x y z
N MET A 1 -29.83 18.87 -10.88
CA MET A 1 -31.30 18.78 -11.02
C MET A 1 -32.03 19.37 -9.82
N GLU A 2 -31.54 19.15 -8.59
CA GLU A 2 -32.12 19.74 -7.36
C GLU A 2 -32.26 21.26 -7.42
N GLU A 3 -31.25 21.95 -7.97
CA GLU A 3 -31.24 23.41 -8.09
C GLU A 3 -32.32 23.99 -9.01
N VAL A 4 -32.72 23.23 -10.04
CA VAL A 4 -33.78 23.62 -10.99
C VAL A 4 -35.15 23.43 -10.33
N ALA A 5 -35.37 22.29 -9.67
CA ALA A 5 -36.61 22.01 -8.95
C ALA A 5 -36.82 22.95 -7.75
N ARG A 6 -35.74 23.33 -7.05
CA ARG A 6 -35.75 24.33 -5.97
C ARG A 6 -36.07 25.74 -6.47
N LYS A 7 -35.63 26.12 -7.67
CA LYS A 7 -35.99 27.40 -8.29
C LYS A 7 -37.46 27.43 -8.72
N LEU A 8 -38.01 26.32 -9.24
CA LEU A 8 -39.43 26.21 -9.58
C LEU A 8 -40.36 26.17 -8.36
N SER A 9 -39.93 25.62 -7.22
CA SER A 9 -40.77 25.61 -6.00
C SER A 9 -40.76 26.96 -5.26
N LYS A 10 -39.70 27.76 -5.38
CA LYS A 10 -39.58 29.06 -4.71
C LYS A 10 -40.03 30.26 -5.56
N ASN A 11 -39.91 30.23 -6.89
CA ASN A 11 -40.36 31.35 -7.69
C ASN A 11 -41.89 31.33 -7.84
N GLU A 12 -42.52 32.46 -7.57
CA GLU A 12 -43.90 32.75 -7.97
C GLU A 12 -43.95 32.93 -9.49
N LEU A 13 -43.86 31.81 -10.20
CA LEU A 13 -44.07 31.78 -11.64
C LEU A 13 -45.57 31.96 -11.89
N PRO A 14 -45.99 33.02 -12.60
CA PRO A 14 -47.40 33.39 -12.79
C PRO A 14 -48.22 32.34 -13.57
N CYS A 15 -47.58 31.29 -14.08
CA CYS A 15 -48.15 30.21 -14.88
C CYS A 15 -48.35 28.88 -14.11
N VAL A 16 -48.07 28.83 -12.80
CA VAL A 16 -48.17 27.59 -12.00
C VAL A 16 -49.29 27.75 -10.96
N ASP A 17 -50.35 26.97 -11.14
CA ASP A 17 -51.47 26.91 -10.21
C ASP A 17 -51.06 26.34 -8.84
N ALA A 18 -51.78 26.73 -7.77
CA ALA A 18 -51.43 26.37 -6.40
C ALA A 18 -51.43 24.86 -6.15
N GLU A 19 -52.25 24.09 -6.87
CA GLU A 19 -52.26 22.62 -6.78
C GLU A 19 -51.05 21.99 -7.49
N ALA A 20 -50.62 22.55 -8.62
CA ALA A 20 -49.45 22.06 -9.37
C ALA A 20 -48.14 22.23 -8.58
N ARG A 21 -48.05 23.24 -7.71
CA ARG A 21 -46.92 23.41 -6.76
C ARG A 21 -46.74 22.24 -5.81
N LEU A 22 -47.83 21.57 -5.40
CA LEU A 22 -47.75 20.43 -4.49
C LEU A 22 -47.02 19.24 -5.14
N TYR A 23 -47.31 18.99 -6.42
CA TYR A 23 -46.64 17.96 -7.22
C TYR A 23 -45.16 18.28 -7.43
N PHE A 24 -44.80 19.54 -7.73
CA PHE A 24 -43.38 19.93 -7.85
C PHE A 24 -42.60 19.78 -6.54
N ARG A 25 -43.26 20.00 -5.39
CA ARG A 25 -42.64 19.77 -4.08
C ARG A 25 -42.36 18.29 -3.82
N ASP A 26 -43.30 17.41 -4.17
CA ASP A 26 -43.12 15.97 -4.02
C ASP A 26 -42.00 15.42 -4.93
N VAL A 27 -41.93 15.91 -6.18
CA VAL A 27 -40.83 15.61 -7.10
C VAL A 27 -39.49 16.11 -6.55
N LEU A 28 -39.44 17.31 -5.97
CA LEU A 28 -38.22 17.84 -5.34
C LEU A 28 -37.77 16.95 -4.17
N ASP A 29 -38.70 16.48 -3.33
CA ASP A 29 -38.38 15.59 -2.21
C ASP A 29 -37.90 14.21 -2.69
N HIS A 30 -38.49 13.67 -3.76
CA HIS A 30 -38.01 12.44 -4.39
C HIS A 30 -36.60 12.60 -4.96
N VAL A 31 -36.34 13.69 -5.69
CA VAL A 31 -35.01 13.98 -6.26
C VAL A 31 -33.96 14.08 -5.15
N ARG A 32 -34.26 14.78 -4.05
CA ARG A 32 -33.36 14.89 -2.90
C ARG A 32 -33.07 13.56 -2.23
N ARG A 33 -34.10 12.72 -2.07
CA ARG A 33 -33.94 11.39 -1.48
C ARG A 33 -33.03 10.51 -2.34
N VAL A 34 -33.25 10.52 -3.66
CA VAL A 34 -32.42 9.76 -4.60
C VAL A 34 -30.99 10.30 -4.63
N GLU A 35 -30.81 11.62 -4.61
CA GLU A 35 -29.49 12.25 -4.57
C GLU A 35 -28.72 11.87 -3.30
N THR A 36 -29.37 11.93 -2.14
CA THR A 36 -28.77 11.53 -0.86
C THR A 36 -28.36 10.05 -0.88
N MET A 37 -29.24 9.19 -1.41
CA MET A 37 -28.96 7.76 -1.54
C MET A 37 -27.82 7.48 -2.52
N ALA A 38 -27.78 8.18 -3.65
CA ALA A 38 -26.72 8.07 -4.65
C ALA A 38 -25.38 8.57 -4.11
N SER A 39 -25.38 9.67 -3.36
CA SER A 39 -24.17 10.18 -2.69
C SER A 39 -23.67 9.17 -1.67
N GLY A 40 -24.54 8.64 -0.80
CA GLY A 40 -24.15 7.64 0.17
C GLY A 40 -23.59 6.37 -0.47
N LEU A 41 -24.18 5.91 -1.58
CA LEU A 41 -23.66 4.77 -2.32
C LEU A 41 -22.28 5.07 -2.94
N ARG A 42 -22.07 6.29 -3.44
CA ARG A 42 -20.78 6.74 -3.97
C ARG A 42 -19.71 6.79 -2.87
N ASP A 43 -20.05 7.26 -1.67
CA ASP A 43 -19.13 7.31 -0.54
C ASP A 43 -18.72 5.90 -0.09
N LEU A 44 -19.67 4.95 -0.07
CA LEU A 44 -19.38 3.54 0.21
C LEU A 44 -18.50 2.92 -0.87
N LEU A 45 -18.79 3.17 -2.14
CA LEU A 45 -17.95 2.70 -3.26
C LEU A 45 -16.53 3.23 -3.13
N SER A 46 -16.35 4.54 -2.89
CA SER A 46 -15.04 5.14 -2.66
C SER A 46 -14.30 4.47 -1.50
N SER A 47 -14.99 4.24 -0.38
CA SER A 47 -14.42 3.56 0.78
C SER A 47 -13.97 2.13 0.46
N VAL A 48 -14.75 1.39 -0.32
CA VAL A 48 -14.40 0.03 -0.76
C VAL A 48 -13.21 0.05 -1.72
N PHE A 49 -13.16 1.00 -2.66
CA PHE A 49 -12.03 1.16 -3.56
C PHE A 49 -10.74 1.52 -2.81
N GLU A 50 -10.81 2.44 -1.84
CA GLU A 50 -9.69 2.77 -0.96
C GLU A 50 -9.20 1.53 -0.19
N PHE A 51 -10.12 0.75 0.38
CA PHE A 51 -9.79 -0.48 1.09
C PHE A 51 -9.14 -1.53 0.18
N SER A 52 -9.67 -1.72 -1.03
CA SER A 52 -9.09 -2.63 -2.03
C SER A 52 -7.67 -2.21 -2.40
N ASN A 53 -7.45 -0.91 -2.62
CA ASN A 53 -6.12 -0.36 -2.90
C ASN A 53 -5.16 -0.55 -1.71
N LEU A 54 -5.63 -0.41 -0.47
CA LEU A 54 -4.82 -0.68 0.72
C LEU A 54 -4.40 -2.14 0.82
N ILE A 55 -5.28 -3.09 0.50
CA ILE A 55 -4.95 -4.52 0.47
C ILE A 55 -3.89 -4.81 -0.60
N GLU A 56 -4.04 -4.26 -1.81
CA GLU A 56 -3.06 -4.38 -2.88
C GLU A 56 -1.69 -3.83 -2.44
N GLN A 57 -1.65 -2.63 -1.84
CA GLN A 57 -0.41 -2.06 -1.30
C GLN A 57 0.22 -2.92 -0.20
N GLN A 58 -0.58 -3.55 0.66
CA GLN A 58 -0.06 -4.48 1.67
C GLN A 58 0.60 -5.71 1.03
N ARG A 59 0.02 -6.26 -0.04
CA ARG A 59 0.61 -7.39 -0.79
C ARG A 59 1.92 -7.00 -1.45
N THR A 60 1.95 -5.88 -2.18
CA THR A 60 3.18 -5.37 -2.81
C THR A 60 4.26 -5.07 -1.77
N GLY A 61 3.88 -4.46 -0.64
CA GLY A 61 4.80 -4.16 0.46
C GLY A 61 5.39 -5.40 1.12
N ALA A 62 4.68 -6.52 1.16
CA ALA A 62 5.21 -7.79 1.67
C ALA A 62 6.24 -8.39 0.71
N ILE A 63 5.93 -8.43 -0.60
CA ILE A 63 6.83 -8.97 -1.63
C ILE A 63 8.14 -8.17 -1.70
N THR A 64 8.08 -6.83 -1.69
CA THR A 64 9.28 -5.99 -1.73
C THR A 64 10.16 -6.19 -0.49
N ARG A 65 9.56 -6.31 0.70
CA ARG A 65 10.29 -6.64 1.93
C ARG A 65 10.95 -8.01 1.86
N GLN A 66 10.26 -9.01 1.29
CA GLN A 66 10.81 -10.36 1.13
C GLN A 66 12.00 -10.39 0.15
N LEU A 67 11.88 -9.72 -0.99
CA LEU A 67 12.97 -9.60 -1.97
C LEU A 67 14.18 -8.86 -1.38
N ALA A 68 13.95 -7.75 -0.67
CA ALA A 68 15.01 -7.01 0.00
C ALA A 68 15.72 -7.83 1.08
N ALA A 69 14.97 -8.65 1.84
CA ALA A 69 15.53 -9.53 2.86
C ALA A 69 16.44 -10.61 2.23
N TRP A 70 16.00 -11.26 1.14
CA TRP A 70 16.83 -12.22 0.41
C TRP A 70 18.07 -11.57 -0.21
N ALA A 71 17.93 -10.38 -0.81
CA ALA A 71 19.05 -9.63 -1.35
C ALA A 71 20.09 -9.28 -0.27
N ALA A 72 19.64 -8.87 0.93
CA ALA A 72 20.53 -8.59 2.05
C ALA A 72 21.28 -9.84 2.54
N ILE A 73 20.62 -11.00 2.59
CA ILE A 73 21.27 -12.28 2.93
C ILE A 73 22.34 -12.65 1.91
N LEU A 74 22.08 -12.46 0.61
CA LEU A 74 23.05 -12.74 -0.45
C LEU A 74 24.19 -11.71 -0.53
N ALA A 75 23.93 -10.46 -0.17
CA ALA A 75 24.93 -9.39 -0.20
C ALA A 75 26.11 -9.65 0.74
N VAL A 76 25.88 -10.30 1.88
CA VAL A 76 26.94 -10.62 2.88
C VAL A 76 28.03 -11.52 2.30
N PRO A 77 27.75 -12.74 1.81
CA PRO A 77 28.77 -13.59 1.22
C PRO A 77 29.34 -12.99 -0.07
N THR A 78 28.55 -12.28 -0.87
CA THR A 78 29.05 -11.62 -2.09
C THR A 78 30.05 -10.51 -1.76
N ALA A 79 29.81 -9.70 -0.73
CA ALA A 79 30.76 -8.67 -0.29
C ALA A 79 32.06 -9.28 0.23
N ILE A 80 31.97 -10.36 1.02
CA ILE A 80 33.15 -11.05 1.55
C ILE A 80 33.92 -11.74 0.42
N ALA A 81 33.24 -12.39 -0.52
CA ALA A 81 33.86 -12.95 -1.72
C ALA A 81 34.49 -11.86 -2.60
N GLY A 82 33.89 -10.67 -2.69
CA GLY A 82 34.46 -9.52 -3.38
C GLY A 82 35.76 -9.03 -2.72
N ILE A 83 35.77 -8.88 -1.40
CA ILE A 83 36.96 -8.47 -0.64
C ILE A 83 38.09 -9.52 -0.77
N TYR A 84 37.76 -10.81 -0.63
CA TYR A 84 38.72 -11.91 -0.78
C TYR A 84 39.13 -12.17 -2.24
N GLY A 85 38.35 -11.73 -3.22
CA GLY A 85 38.64 -11.82 -4.65
C GLY A 85 39.55 -10.70 -5.17
N MET A 86 39.75 -9.63 -4.38
CA MET A 86 40.75 -8.61 -4.70
C MET A 86 42.15 -9.20 -4.40
N ASN A 87 43.02 -9.24 -5.41
CA ASN A 87 44.41 -9.74 -5.34
C ASN A 87 45.29 -8.88 -4.40
N PHE A 88 45.03 -8.88 -3.10
CA PHE A 88 45.90 -8.25 -2.11
C PHE A 88 47.02 -9.22 -1.71
N GLU A 89 48.26 -8.83 -2.04
CA GLU A 89 49.51 -9.57 -1.82
C GLU A 89 49.93 -9.65 -0.33
N HIS A 90 49.22 -8.94 0.55
CA HIS A 90 49.41 -8.96 2.01
C HIS A 90 48.05 -9.09 2.73
N MET A 91 47.50 -10.31 2.79
CA MET A 91 46.44 -10.67 3.75
C MET A 91 47.04 -11.53 4.87
N PRO A 92 47.40 -10.96 6.05
CA PRO A 92 48.00 -11.71 7.15
C PRO A 92 47.10 -12.84 7.69
N GLU A 93 45.79 -12.79 7.43
CA GLU A 93 44.81 -13.83 7.79
C GLU A 93 44.95 -15.13 6.96
N LEU A 94 45.54 -15.08 5.75
CA LEU A 94 45.74 -16.26 4.89
C LEU A 94 46.95 -17.13 5.28
N ARG A 95 47.88 -16.61 6.09
CA ARG A 95 49.05 -17.39 6.56
C ARG A 95 48.72 -18.38 7.68
N SER A 96 47.55 -18.25 8.31
CA SER A 96 47.07 -19.17 9.33
C SER A 96 46.11 -20.19 8.70
N PRO A 97 46.28 -21.51 8.96
CA PRO A 97 45.36 -22.54 8.47
C PRO A 97 43.92 -22.36 8.97
N TYR A 98 43.70 -21.47 9.96
CA TYR A 98 42.39 -21.16 10.53
C TYR A 98 41.69 -19.95 9.92
N GLY A 99 42.34 -19.14 9.07
CA GLY A 99 41.71 -17.94 8.49
C GLY A 99 40.48 -18.26 7.64
N TYR A 100 40.61 -19.26 6.75
CA TYR A 100 39.52 -19.72 5.90
C TYR A 100 38.28 -20.24 6.67
N PRO A 101 38.41 -21.17 7.65
CA PRO A 101 37.26 -21.62 8.43
C PRO A 101 36.67 -20.54 9.34
N ILE A 102 37.46 -19.59 9.86
CA ILE A 102 36.95 -18.46 10.64
C ILE A 102 36.07 -17.56 9.76
N THR A 103 36.51 -17.22 8.56
CA THR A 103 35.73 -16.37 7.63
C THR A 103 34.42 -17.04 7.23
N ILE A 104 34.44 -18.35 6.96
CA ILE A 104 33.20 -19.12 6.72
C ILE A 104 32.29 -19.10 7.95
N GLY A 105 32.85 -19.26 9.15
CA GLY A 105 32.12 -19.15 10.41
C GLY A 105 31.46 -17.78 10.61
N VAL A 106 32.16 -16.69 10.29
CA VAL A 106 31.63 -15.33 10.34
C VAL A 106 30.52 -15.13 9.32
N ILE A 107 30.69 -15.58 8.07
CA ILE A 107 29.65 -15.53 7.03
C ILE A 107 28.40 -16.27 7.53
N LEU A 108 28.55 -17.52 7.98
CA LEU A 108 27.43 -18.33 8.48
C LEU A 108 26.74 -17.65 9.66
N THR A 109 27.50 -17.11 10.61
CA THR A 109 26.94 -16.43 11.79
C THR A 109 26.13 -15.20 11.38
N ILE A 110 26.65 -14.36 10.47
CA ILE A 110 25.96 -13.16 9.99
C ILE A 110 24.71 -13.55 9.18
N CYS A 111 24.82 -14.50 8.26
CA CYS A 111 23.68 -14.98 7.47
C CYS A 111 22.58 -15.58 8.37
N SER A 112 22.94 -16.40 9.35
CA SER A 112 21.99 -16.95 10.32
C SER A 112 21.37 -15.87 11.20
N ALA A 113 22.13 -14.86 11.62
CA ALA A 113 21.62 -13.73 12.39
C ALA A 113 20.62 -12.89 11.58
N LEU A 114 20.93 -12.56 10.32
CA LEU A 114 20.00 -11.86 9.43
C LEU A 114 18.74 -12.70 9.16
N TYR A 115 18.90 -13.99 8.87
CA TYR A 115 17.77 -14.90 8.66
C TYR A 115 16.85 -14.94 9.87
N TRP A 116 17.40 -15.05 11.09
CA TRP A 116 16.61 -15.06 12.31
C TRP A 116 15.91 -13.73 12.57
N ARG A 117 16.59 -12.60 12.31
CA ARG A 117 15.99 -11.26 12.42
C ARG A 117 14.83 -11.06 11.44
N PHE A 118 15.01 -11.44 10.17
CA PHE A 118 13.97 -11.29 9.16
C PHE A 118 12.79 -12.23 9.37
N ARG A 119 13.04 -13.46 9.84
CA ARG A 119 12.00 -14.40 10.24
C ARG A 119 11.20 -13.89 11.45
N LYS A 120 11.86 -13.30 12.45
CA LYS A 120 11.17 -12.67 13.59
C LYS A 120 10.34 -11.46 13.17
N ALA A 121 10.81 -10.71 12.17
CA ALA A 121 10.09 -9.57 11.61
C ALA A 121 8.90 -9.95 10.71
N ARG A 122 8.68 -11.24 10.42
CA ARG A 122 7.72 -11.73 9.40
C ARG A 122 7.93 -11.12 8.02
N TRP A 123 9.18 -10.79 7.68
CA TRP A 123 9.56 -10.34 6.33
C TRP A 123 9.94 -11.52 5.42
N LEU A 124 10.10 -12.69 6.03
CA LEU A 124 10.29 -14.03 5.47
C LEU A 124 9.29 -14.96 6.16
#